data_AF-A0A970TVM1-F1
#
_entry.id   AF-A0A970TVM1-F1
#
_cell.length_a   1.000
_cell.length_b   1.000
_cell.length_c   1.000
_cell.angle_alpha   90.00
_cell.angle_beta   90.00
_cell.angle_gamma   90.00
#
_symmetry.space_group_name_H-M   'P 1'
#
loop_
_entity.id
_entity.type
_entity.pdbx_description
1 polymer ?
#
loop_
_entity_poly.entity_id
_entity_poly.type
_entity_poly.pdbx_seq_one_letter_code
_entity_poly.pdbx_strand_id
1 'polypeptide(L)'
;MSHRRRLQGPTKRSGEEGYVLLMVLLVLVIVGVMTAVLGSAIAVNQNHVVRDRSFTKSLAVAEAGLNRYLWMVETGESSEINGFAIAGLDTDGDPLREVVALVDPDENLKGTYAIEVTPPSAENVNVSVKVTGISDEDVEPSRTVAANIRRPSFSEYVLLVDDYVHIGGPIDRVWKGRTHSNKGVEIDTAEINDLITCSQRWYGSRDGVFSDVVPKNNVSRELWKYIGVPEIPFAKVTQDFVELNSLATVSGVTNLPYVTPSPSSAAHGWYIKIVGSRYYIAKVKGEREEWNYSSGLKRGGYLTYDTPMKGPYDFPVNGVIFVNDSVWVEGKDIDGRLTIAASGQFNNNGKTASISIVGDLTYAEYDGTVAMGLIAQYDVKIPMYAPMEKAGTMGTRYDTNVGNVDMRVDAAIIAQKGKEYVNHEGSYGPRRGHLTLFGSVSTLLTPYRVTVSSNNRDYGGFGRGTNEYDPFMLYSPPPHFPTVGSYQIGEWRE
;
A
#
# COMPACT_ATOMS: atom_id res chain seq x y z
N MET A 1 -38.06 -55.05 -119.44
CA MET A 1 -36.75 -54.39 -119.43
C MET A 1 -36.71 -53.38 -118.30
N SER A 2 -35.69 -53.50 -117.44
CA SER A 2 -35.16 -52.61 -116.40
C SER A 2 -35.99 -51.41 -115.86
N HIS A 3 -36.07 -51.33 -114.53
CA HIS A 3 -35.39 -50.33 -113.66
C HIS A 3 -36.24 -49.71 -112.52
N ARG A 4 -35.56 -49.65 -111.35
CA ARG A 4 -35.64 -48.69 -110.22
C ARG A 4 -36.71 -48.90 -109.12
N ARG A 5 -36.25 -49.56 -108.04
CA ARG A 5 -36.74 -49.37 -106.66
C ARG A 5 -36.28 -48.01 -106.11
N ARG A 6 -37.20 -47.23 -105.53
CA ARG A 6 -36.92 -46.10 -104.62
C ARG A 6 -36.78 -46.63 -103.19
N LEU A 7 -35.82 -46.11 -102.46
CA LEU A 7 -35.59 -46.32 -101.01
C LEU A 7 -35.61 -44.96 -100.29
N GLN A 8 -35.83 -45.06 -98.97
CA GLN A 8 -35.64 -44.10 -97.86
C GLN A 8 -36.77 -43.11 -97.54
N GLY A 9 -37.16 -42.94 -96.25
CA GLY A 9 -36.52 -43.47 -95.03
C GLY A 9 -37.35 -43.32 -93.76
N PRO A 10 -36.84 -43.85 -92.62
CA PRO A 10 -37.47 -43.66 -91.31
C PRO A 10 -36.89 -42.43 -90.59
N THR A 11 -37.78 -41.72 -89.93
CA THR A 11 -37.55 -40.57 -89.05
C THR A 11 -36.71 -40.94 -87.83
N LYS A 12 -35.70 -40.11 -87.56
CA LYS A 12 -34.85 -40.10 -86.36
C LYS A 12 -35.70 -39.77 -85.12
N ARG A 13 -35.58 -40.54 -84.02
CA ARG A 13 -36.11 -40.22 -82.69
C ARG A 13 -35.08 -40.54 -81.60
N SER A 14 -35.15 -39.73 -80.53
CA SER A 14 -34.43 -39.65 -79.24
C SER A 14 -32.98 -39.12 -79.20
N GLY A 15 -32.86 -37.79 -79.09
CA GLY A 15 -31.71 -37.08 -78.52
C GLY A 15 -32.02 -36.37 -77.19
N GLU A 16 -33.20 -36.61 -76.59
CA GLU A 16 -33.69 -35.88 -75.41
C GLU A 16 -33.39 -36.59 -74.07
N GLU A 17 -33.12 -37.90 -74.06
CA GLU A 17 -32.84 -38.64 -72.82
C GLU A 17 -31.41 -38.40 -72.27
N GLY A 18 -30.43 -38.12 -73.15
CA GLY A 18 -29.04 -37.83 -72.74
C GLY A 18 -28.83 -36.43 -72.15
N TYR A 19 -29.60 -35.44 -72.60
CA TYR A 19 -29.52 -34.06 -72.11
C TYR A 19 -30.18 -33.89 -70.74
N VAL A 20 -31.32 -34.55 -70.53
CA VAL A 20 -31.99 -34.60 -69.22
C VAL A 20 -31.12 -35.32 -68.20
N LEU A 21 -30.45 -36.44 -68.58
CA LEU A 21 -29.51 -37.13 -67.71
C LEU A 21 -28.34 -36.22 -67.30
N LEU A 22 -27.74 -35.48 -68.24
CA LEU A 22 -26.66 -34.54 -67.97
C LEU A 22 -27.09 -33.39 -67.06
N MET A 23 -28.30 -32.84 -67.24
CA MET A 23 -28.84 -31.80 -66.35
C MET A 23 -29.10 -32.32 -64.94
N VAL A 24 -29.68 -33.52 -64.79
CA VAL A 24 -29.90 -34.14 -63.48
C VAL A 24 -28.57 -34.41 -62.78
N LEU A 25 -27.56 -34.89 -63.50
CA LEU A 25 -26.23 -35.16 -62.95
C LEU A 25 -25.51 -33.87 -62.53
N LEU A 26 -25.65 -32.79 -63.31
CA LEU A 26 -25.12 -31.47 -62.97
C LEU A 26 -25.78 -30.90 -61.70
N VAL A 27 -27.11 -31.00 -61.60
CA VAL A 27 -27.85 -30.59 -60.40
C VAL A 27 -27.44 -31.41 -59.18
N LEU A 28 -27.26 -32.74 -59.32
CA LEU A 28 -26.80 -33.60 -58.23
C LEU A 28 -25.38 -33.26 -57.77
N VAL A 29 -24.47 -32.91 -58.69
CA VAL A 29 -23.12 -32.46 -58.34
C VAL A 29 -23.15 -31.11 -57.62
N ILE A 30 -23.96 -30.16 -58.09
CA ILE A 30 -24.10 -28.85 -57.45
C ILE A 30 -24.71 -29.00 -56.05
N VAL A 31 -25.75 -29.81 -55.89
CA VAL A 31 -26.36 -30.11 -54.59
C VAL A 31 -25.36 -30.84 -53.68
N GLY A 32 -24.59 -31.80 -54.21
CA GLY A 32 -23.55 -32.52 -53.47
C GLY A 32 -22.39 -31.63 -53.00
N VAL A 33 -21.97 -30.65 -53.81
CA VAL A 33 -20.97 -29.65 -53.42
C VAL A 33 -21.56 -28.70 -52.37
N MET A 34 -22.79 -28.24 -52.53
CA MET A 34 -23.44 -27.36 -51.55
C MET A 34 -23.64 -28.07 -50.20
N THR A 35 -24.05 -29.33 -50.17
CA THR A 35 -24.19 -30.10 -48.92
C THR A 35 -22.83 -30.32 -48.25
N ALA A 36 -21.77 -30.58 -49.02
CA ALA A 36 -20.41 -30.69 -48.49
C ALA A 36 -19.90 -29.37 -47.89
N VAL A 37 -20.13 -28.24 -48.57
CA VAL A 37 -19.75 -26.89 -48.09
C VAL A 37 -20.53 -26.52 -46.83
N LEU A 38 -21.85 -26.77 -46.80
CA LEU A 38 -22.67 -26.52 -45.61
C LEU A 38 -22.25 -27.40 -44.44
N GLY A 39 -21.99 -28.69 -44.67
CA GLY A 39 -21.48 -29.61 -43.64
C GLY A 39 -20.14 -29.15 -43.08
N SER A 40 -19.21 -28.71 -43.94
CA SER A 40 -17.92 -28.16 -43.53
C SER A 40 -18.08 -26.85 -42.74
N ALA A 41 -18.96 -25.94 -43.17
CA ALA A 41 -19.22 -24.69 -42.46
C ALA A 41 -19.83 -24.92 -41.07
N ILE A 42 -20.74 -25.89 -40.93
CA ILE A 42 -21.32 -26.29 -39.64
C ILE A 42 -20.24 -26.86 -38.71
N ALA A 43 -19.39 -27.76 -39.22
CA ALA A 43 -18.32 -28.35 -38.43
C ALA A 43 -17.30 -27.30 -37.95
N VAL A 44 -16.90 -26.38 -38.84
CA VAL A 44 -16.02 -25.25 -38.49
C VAL A 44 -16.67 -24.36 -37.43
N ASN A 45 -17.95 -24.02 -37.59
CA ASN A 45 -18.68 -23.20 -36.62
C ASN A 45 -18.81 -23.90 -35.25
N GLN A 46 -19.08 -25.20 -35.23
CA GLN A 46 -19.10 -25.98 -33.98
C GLN A 46 -17.75 -25.97 -33.27
N ASN A 47 -16.65 -26.14 -34.01
CA ASN A 47 -15.30 -26.06 -33.44
C ASN A 47 -15.00 -24.67 -32.88
N HIS A 48 -15.45 -23.60 -33.55
CA HIS A 48 -15.33 -22.24 -33.02
C HIS A 48 -16.12 -22.05 -31.73
N VAL A 49 -17.38 -22.48 -31.68
CA VAL A 49 -18.23 -22.38 -30.49
C VAL A 49 -17.65 -23.15 -29.31
N VAL A 50 -17.18 -24.39 -29.53
CA VAL A 50 -16.55 -25.20 -28.48
C VAL A 50 -15.28 -24.53 -27.97
N ARG A 51 -14.44 -24.01 -28.86
CA ARG A 51 -13.21 -23.30 -28.47
C ARG A 51 -13.50 -22.02 -27.69
N ASP A 52 -14.45 -21.20 -28.13
CA ASP A 52 -14.80 -19.95 -27.45
C ASP A 52 -15.44 -20.20 -26.08
N ARG A 53 -16.25 -21.26 -25.98
CA ARG A 53 -16.80 -21.74 -24.71
C ARG A 53 -15.71 -22.23 -23.77
N SER A 54 -14.81 -23.10 -24.27
CA SER A 54 -13.66 -23.61 -23.52
C SER A 54 -12.75 -22.48 -23.02
N PHE A 55 -12.51 -21.46 -23.86
CA PHE A 55 -11.72 -20.28 -23.52
C PHE A 55 -12.34 -19.45 -22.38
N THR A 56 -13.65 -19.24 -22.43
CA THR A 56 -14.40 -18.52 -21.37
C THR A 56 -14.47 -19.34 -20.08
N LYS A 57 -14.71 -20.65 -20.20
CA LYS A 57 -14.81 -21.58 -19.07
C LYS A 57 -13.46 -21.71 -18.36
N SER A 58 -12.36 -21.78 -19.09
CA SER A 58 -11.01 -21.85 -18.53
C SER A 58 -10.64 -20.60 -17.71
N LEU A 59 -11.08 -19.40 -18.14
CA LEU A 59 -10.93 -18.19 -17.33
C LEU A 59 -11.77 -18.27 -16.05
N ALA A 60 -13.04 -18.65 -16.14
CA ALA A 60 -13.90 -18.79 -14.96
C ALA A 60 -13.37 -19.83 -13.96
N VAL A 61 -12.79 -20.93 -14.45
CA VAL A 61 -12.11 -21.95 -13.63
C VAL A 61 -10.88 -21.35 -12.94
N ALA A 62 -10.09 -20.53 -13.63
CA ALA A 62 -8.94 -19.84 -13.04
C ALA A 62 -9.36 -18.81 -11.97
N GLU A 63 -10.42 -18.03 -12.23
CA GLU A 63 -10.99 -17.08 -11.26
C GLU A 63 -11.57 -17.79 -10.03
N ALA A 64 -12.17 -18.96 -10.19
CA ALA A 64 -12.63 -19.78 -9.07
C ALA A 64 -11.47 -20.20 -8.16
N GLY A 65 -10.34 -20.62 -8.75
CA GLY A 65 -9.13 -20.94 -7.99
C GLY A 65 -8.54 -19.72 -7.26
N LEU A 66 -8.52 -18.55 -7.92
CA LEU A 66 -8.05 -17.31 -7.29
C LEU A 66 -8.95 -16.89 -6.12
N ASN A 67 -10.28 -16.95 -6.30
CA ASN A 67 -11.24 -16.62 -5.24
C ASN A 67 -11.16 -17.61 -4.07
N ARG A 68 -10.90 -18.89 -4.34
CA ARG A 68 -10.64 -19.88 -3.29
C ARG A 68 -9.41 -19.50 -2.48
N TYR A 69 -8.31 -19.13 -3.13
CA TYR A 69 -7.10 -18.74 -2.41
C TYR A 69 -7.31 -17.45 -1.60
N LEU A 70 -8.03 -16.46 -2.16
CA LEU A 70 -8.41 -15.27 -1.40
C LEU A 70 -9.23 -15.62 -0.14
N TRP A 71 -10.15 -16.59 -0.23
CA TRP A 71 -10.89 -17.08 0.92
C TRP A 71 -9.98 -17.74 1.97
N MET A 72 -9.01 -18.58 1.56
CA MET A 72 -8.06 -19.22 2.48
C MET A 72 -7.22 -18.19 3.25
N VAL A 73 -6.80 -17.13 2.56
CA VAL A 73 -6.03 -16.04 3.16
C VAL A 73 -6.90 -15.24 4.13
N GLU A 74 -8.17 -15.03 3.80
CA GLU A 74 -9.12 -14.30 4.66
C GLU A 74 -9.55 -15.09 5.90
N THR A 75 -9.66 -16.42 5.81
CA THR A 75 -9.95 -17.30 6.96
C THR A 75 -8.73 -17.57 7.84
N GLY A 76 -7.53 -17.17 7.39
CA GLY A 76 -6.27 -17.41 8.08
C GLY A 76 -5.72 -18.83 7.90
N GLU A 77 -6.35 -19.64 7.05
CA GLU A 77 -5.83 -20.96 6.66
C GLU A 77 -4.50 -20.83 5.91
N SER A 78 -4.36 -19.79 5.08
CA SER A 78 -3.10 -19.38 4.48
C SER A 78 -2.65 -18.05 5.10
N SER A 79 -1.50 -18.01 5.76
CA SER A 79 -1.08 -16.83 6.55
C SER A 79 0.44 -16.70 6.68
N GLU A 80 0.89 -15.60 7.26
CA GLU A 80 2.31 -15.36 7.56
C GLU A 80 2.90 -16.47 8.45
N ILE A 81 2.09 -17.06 9.34
CA ILE A 81 2.53 -18.08 10.30
C ILE A 81 2.95 -19.37 9.60
N ASN A 82 2.28 -19.74 8.51
CA ASN A 82 2.59 -20.95 7.73
C ASN A 82 3.25 -20.62 6.38
N GLY A 83 3.78 -19.41 6.21
CA GLY A 83 4.45 -19.00 4.99
C GLY A 83 3.54 -18.94 3.77
N PHE A 84 2.25 -18.64 3.96
CA PHE A 84 1.22 -18.59 2.92
C PHE A 84 1.00 -19.92 2.19
N ALA A 85 1.25 -21.03 2.88
CA ALA A 85 0.95 -22.36 2.38
C ALA A 85 -0.53 -22.52 2.00
N ILE A 86 -0.81 -23.33 0.99
CA ILE A 86 -2.16 -23.71 0.58
C ILE A 86 -2.64 -24.80 1.53
N ALA A 87 -3.69 -24.50 2.32
CA ALA A 87 -4.15 -25.39 3.38
C ALA A 87 -5.14 -26.45 2.87
N GLY A 88 -5.09 -27.63 3.50
CA GLY A 88 -6.21 -28.57 3.51
C GLY A 88 -6.21 -29.65 2.42
N LEU A 89 -5.18 -29.77 1.59
CA LEU A 89 -5.14 -30.78 0.51
C LEU A 89 -3.74 -31.35 0.26
N ASP A 90 -3.70 -32.45 -0.52
CA ASP A 90 -2.48 -33.18 -0.92
C ASP A 90 -1.64 -32.30 -1.87
N THR A 91 -0.96 -31.34 -1.26
CA THR A 91 0.11 -30.60 -1.93
C THR A 91 1.17 -31.61 -2.30
N ASP A 92 1.55 -31.66 -3.58
CA ASP A 92 2.41 -32.67 -4.22
C ASP A 92 3.88 -32.55 -3.74
N GLY A 93 4.08 -32.48 -2.42
CA GLY A 93 5.28 -32.08 -1.71
C GLY A 93 5.53 -30.56 -1.64
N ASP A 94 4.86 -29.74 -2.45
CA ASP A 94 5.05 -28.29 -2.52
C ASP A 94 3.89 -27.51 -1.88
N PRO A 95 4.06 -26.93 -0.67
CA PRO A 95 2.98 -26.24 0.04
C PRO A 95 2.52 -24.95 -0.66
N LEU A 96 3.22 -24.47 -1.68
CA LEU A 96 2.90 -23.24 -2.42
C LEU A 96 2.29 -23.50 -3.80
N ARG A 97 2.10 -24.78 -4.16
CA ARG A 97 1.53 -25.17 -5.45
C ARG A 97 0.51 -26.27 -5.29
N GLU A 98 -0.61 -26.14 -5.99
CA GLU A 98 -1.65 -27.17 -5.99
C GLU A 98 -2.37 -27.24 -7.34
N VAL A 99 -2.86 -28.44 -7.69
CA VAL A 99 -3.78 -28.65 -8.82
C VAL A 99 -5.08 -29.23 -8.30
N VAL A 100 -6.20 -28.58 -8.61
CA VAL A 100 -7.52 -28.94 -8.10
C VAL A 100 -8.52 -29.11 -9.24
N ALA A 101 -9.34 -30.17 -9.16
CA ALA A 101 -10.52 -30.34 -10.00
C ALA A 101 -11.69 -29.49 -9.49
N LEU A 102 -12.24 -28.63 -10.34
CA LEU A 102 -13.47 -27.89 -10.07
C LEU A 102 -14.68 -28.73 -10.46
N VAL A 103 -15.53 -29.07 -9.50
CA VAL A 103 -16.78 -29.81 -9.71
C VAL A 103 -17.99 -28.94 -9.35
N ASP A 104 -19.14 -29.23 -9.94
CA ASP A 104 -20.42 -28.66 -9.51
C ASP A 104 -21.02 -29.42 -8.30
N PRO A 105 -22.13 -28.95 -7.69
CA PRO A 105 -22.77 -29.63 -6.58
C PRO A 105 -23.26 -31.05 -6.89
N ASP A 106 -23.38 -31.40 -8.16
CA ASP A 106 -23.77 -32.73 -8.65
C ASP A 106 -22.52 -33.59 -8.99
N GLU A 107 -21.32 -33.18 -8.56
CA GLU A 107 -20.02 -33.83 -8.76
C GLU A 107 -19.53 -33.91 -10.23
N ASN A 108 -20.11 -33.13 -11.14
CA ASN A 108 -19.61 -33.08 -12.52
C ASN A 108 -18.40 -32.16 -12.64
N LEU A 109 -17.34 -32.67 -13.26
CA LEU A 109 -16.14 -31.88 -13.59
C LEU A 109 -16.50 -30.69 -14.47
N LYS A 110 -15.96 -29.52 -14.14
CA LYS A 110 -16.04 -28.28 -14.93
C LYS A 110 -14.68 -27.81 -15.46
N GLY A 111 -13.61 -28.38 -14.92
CA GLY A 111 -12.24 -28.06 -15.30
C GLY A 111 -11.27 -28.35 -14.17
N THR A 112 -10.01 -28.05 -14.41
CA THR A 112 -8.93 -28.12 -13.42
C THR A 112 -8.25 -26.77 -13.34
N TYR A 113 -7.83 -26.36 -12.15
CA TYR A 113 -6.97 -25.19 -11.98
C TYR A 113 -5.71 -25.54 -11.19
N ALA A 114 -4.61 -24.89 -11.55
CA ALA A 114 -3.35 -24.96 -10.83
C ALA A 114 -3.07 -23.62 -10.17
N ILE A 115 -2.90 -23.59 -8.85
CA ILE A 115 -2.53 -22.41 -8.06
C ILE A 115 -1.01 -22.46 -7.81
N GLU A 116 -0.32 -21.35 -8.04
CA GLU A 116 1.08 -21.11 -7.70
C GLU A 116 1.17 -19.83 -6.85
N VAL A 117 1.68 -19.95 -5.62
CA VAL A 117 1.80 -18.85 -4.65
C VAL A 117 3.25 -18.44 -4.48
N THR A 118 3.52 -17.14 -4.52
CA THR A 118 4.79 -16.54 -4.12
C THR A 118 4.58 -15.70 -2.86
N PRO A 119 5.11 -16.12 -1.69
CA PRO A 119 5.02 -15.35 -0.46
C PRO A 119 5.74 -13.99 -0.54
N PRO A 120 5.39 -13.04 0.36
CA PRO A 120 6.07 -11.75 0.44
C PRO A 120 7.56 -11.87 0.76
N SER A 121 8.35 -10.91 0.29
CA SER A 121 9.76 -10.70 0.57
C SER A 121 10.05 -9.24 0.95
N ALA A 122 11.29 -8.94 1.34
CA ALA A 122 11.71 -7.56 1.61
C ALA A 122 11.63 -6.63 0.38
N GLU A 123 11.64 -7.19 -0.83
CA GLU A 123 11.51 -6.46 -2.09
C GLU A 123 10.05 -6.35 -2.54
N ASN A 124 9.24 -7.40 -2.32
CA ASN A 124 7.83 -7.42 -2.68
C ASN A 124 6.98 -7.82 -1.47
N VAL A 125 6.22 -6.88 -0.91
CA VAL A 125 5.39 -7.12 0.27
C VAL A 125 4.05 -7.81 -0.05
N ASN A 126 3.75 -8.05 -1.33
CA ASN A 126 2.48 -8.65 -1.75
C ASN A 126 2.61 -10.17 -1.87
N VAL A 127 1.50 -10.88 -1.62
CA VAL A 127 1.36 -12.30 -1.95
C VAL A 127 0.99 -12.38 -3.42
N SER A 128 1.89 -12.89 -4.27
CA SER A 128 1.58 -13.06 -5.69
C SER A 128 0.99 -14.43 -5.94
N VAL A 129 -0.19 -14.48 -6.53
CA VAL A 129 -0.95 -15.70 -6.78
C VAL A 129 -1.20 -15.81 -8.27
N LYS A 130 -0.73 -16.90 -8.86
CA LYS A 130 -0.95 -17.22 -10.27
C LYS A 130 -1.81 -18.46 -10.35
N VAL A 131 -2.93 -18.38 -11.06
CA VAL A 131 -3.86 -19.49 -11.22
C VAL A 131 -4.04 -19.79 -12.69
N THR A 132 -3.78 -21.03 -13.10
CA THR A 132 -3.98 -21.49 -14.49
C THR A 132 -5.14 -22.45 -14.54
N GLY A 133 -6.23 -22.05 -15.19
CA GLY A 133 -7.44 -22.85 -15.38
C GLY A 133 -7.49 -23.52 -16.75
N ILE A 134 -7.99 -24.75 -16.79
CA ILE A 134 -8.22 -25.57 -17.98
C ILE A 134 -9.65 -26.10 -17.89
N SER A 135 -10.45 -25.90 -18.93
CA SER A 135 -11.80 -26.48 -19.00
C SER A 135 -11.77 -28.00 -19.20
N ASP A 136 -12.84 -28.66 -18.78
CA ASP A 136 -13.21 -30.05 -19.08
C ASP A 136 -13.65 -30.31 -20.55
N GLU A 137 -13.71 -29.29 -21.41
CA GLU A 137 -14.08 -29.46 -22.82
C GLU A 137 -12.91 -30.05 -23.63
N ASP A 138 -13.19 -30.77 -24.72
CA ASP A 138 -12.18 -31.50 -25.56
C ASP A 138 -11.13 -30.62 -26.27
N VAL A 139 -11.13 -29.32 -26.02
CA VAL A 139 -10.15 -28.35 -26.53
C VAL A 139 -9.52 -27.69 -25.31
N GLU A 140 -8.18 -27.71 -25.21
CA GLU A 140 -7.42 -27.31 -24.00
C GLU A 140 -6.72 -25.92 -24.11
N PRO A 141 -7.38 -24.80 -24.47
CA PRO A 141 -6.80 -23.49 -24.23
C PRO A 141 -6.82 -23.22 -22.71
N SER A 142 -5.65 -23.25 -22.08
CA SER A 142 -5.51 -22.79 -20.70
C SER A 142 -5.61 -21.27 -20.60
N ARG A 143 -6.17 -20.75 -19.50
CA ARG A 143 -6.10 -19.32 -19.14
C ARG A 143 -5.39 -19.17 -17.81
N THR A 144 -4.57 -18.13 -17.70
CA THR A 144 -3.90 -17.80 -16.46
C THR A 144 -4.42 -16.47 -15.96
N VAL A 145 -4.69 -16.37 -14.67
CA VAL A 145 -4.87 -15.10 -13.97
C VAL A 145 -3.76 -14.95 -12.97
N ALA A 146 -3.23 -13.74 -12.83
CA ALA A 146 -2.22 -13.41 -11.82
C ALA A 146 -2.71 -12.22 -11.00
N ALA A 147 -2.64 -12.33 -9.69
CA ALA A 147 -3.09 -11.31 -8.77
C ALA A 147 -2.08 -11.08 -7.64
N ASN A 148 -1.95 -9.83 -7.22
CA ASN A 148 -1.23 -9.45 -6.01
C ASN A 148 -2.24 -9.26 -4.89
N ILE A 149 -2.24 -10.16 -3.91
CA ILE A 149 -3.09 -10.08 -2.73
C ILE A 149 -2.31 -9.38 -1.62
N ARG A 150 -2.94 -8.39 -0.97
CA ARG A 150 -2.31 -7.63 0.12
C ARG A 150 -3.34 -7.14 1.12
N ARG A 151 -2.89 -6.86 2.34
CA ARG A 151 -3.66 -6.05 3.30
C ARG A 151 -3.26 -4.58 3.10
N PRO A 152 -4.21 -3.63 3.08
CA PRO A 152 -3.85 -2.22 3.09
C PRO A 152 -2.98 -1.91 4.32
N SER A 153 -2.05 -0.98 4.19
CA SER A 153 -1.15 -0.58 5.27
C SER A 153 -1.59 0.74 5.90
N PHE A 154 -1.18 1.00 7.14
CA PHE A 154 -1.27 2.34 7.73
C PHE A 154 -0.61 3.40 6.83
N SER A 155 0.41 3.02 6.06
CA SER A 155 1.10 3.92 5.14
C SER A 155 0.27 4.31 3.90
N GLU A 156 -0.91 3.74 3.66
CA GLU A 156 -1.78 4.16 2.54
C GLU A 156 -2.44 5.52 2.78
N TYR A 157 -2.45 5.99 4.02
CA TYR A 157 -3.08 7.23 4.41
C TYR A 157 -2.03 8.32 4.53
N VAL A 158 -2.21 9.45 3.83
CA VAL A 158 -1.41 10.65 4.10
C VAL A 158 -1.63 11.12 5.54
N LEU A 159 -2.85 10.91 6.04
CA LEU A 159 -3.23 11.18 7.41
C LEU A 159 -4.25 10.15 7.91
N LEU A 160 -3.92 9.45 8.98
CA LEU A 160 -4.81 8.54 9.70
C LEU A 160 -4.81 8.89 11.18
N VAL A 161 -5.98 9.15 11.75
CA VAL A 161 -6.09 9.56 13.17
C VAL A 161 -7.17 8.83 13.93
N ASP A 162 -6.96 8.56 15.22
CA ASP A 162 -8.02 8.12 16.15
C ASP A 162 -8.62 9.30 16.94
N ASP A 163 -8.69 10.47 16.28
CA ASP A 163 -9.23 11.69 16.88
C ASP A 163 -9.92 12.58 15.86
N TYR A 164 -10.62 13.61 16.34
CA TYR A 164 -11.13 14.66 15.47
C TYR A 164 -9.96 15.39 14.80
N VAL A 165 -10.09 15.69 13.52
CA VAL A 165 -9.05 16.41 12.79
C VAL A 165 -9.60 17.46 11.86
N HIS A 166 -8.86 18.56 11.78
CA HIS A 166 -9.13 19.67 10.89
C HIS A 166 -8.07 19.74 9.80
N ILE A 167 -8.48 19.52 8.55
CA ILE A 167 -7.67 19.75 7.35
C ILE A 167 -7.77 21.23 7.00
N GLY A 168 -7.03 22.05 7.76
CA GLY A 168 -6.96 23.49 7.56
C GLY A 168 -6.10 23.91 6.38
N GLY A 169 -6.31 25.13 5.89
CA GLY A 169 -5.54 25.72 4.81
C GLY A 169 -6.35 26.74 4.02
N PRO A 170 -5.73 27.46 3.08
CA PRO A 170 -6.49 28.27 2.15
C PRO A 170 -7.33 27.35 1.24
N ILE A 171 -8.45 27.88 0.73
CA ILE A 171 -9.43 27.09 -0.02
C ILE A 171 -8.87 26.47 -1.31
N ASP A 172 -7.84 27.09 -1.90
CA ASP A 172 -7.14 26.70 -3.12
C ASP A 172 -5.97 25.73 -2.86
N ARG A 173 -5.75 25.29 -1.62
CA ARG A 173 -4.78 24.24 -1.33
C ARG A 173 -5.24 22.92 -1.97
N VAL A 174 -4.27 22.15 -2.47
CA VAL A 174 -4.49 20.79 -2.95
C VAL A 174 -4.14 19.79 -1.84
N TRP A 175 -5.10 18.96 -1.45
CA TRP A 175 -4.90 17.86 -0.52
C TRP A 175 -4.81 16.54 -1.28
N LYS A 176 -3.63 15.92 -1.23
CA LYS A 176 -3.30 14.71 -2.00
C LYS A 176 -3.11 13.53 -1.05
N GLY A 177 -3.85 12.46 -1.30
CA GLY A 177 -3.74 11.20 -0.57
C GLY A 177 -4.90 10.93 0.37
N ARG A 178 -5.16 9.64 0.57
CA ARG A 178 -6.26 9.14 1.38
C ARG A 178 -6.15 9.61 2.82
N THR A 179 -7.26 10.02 3.43
CA THR A 179 -7.33 10.43 4.84
C THR A 179 -8.43 9.70 5.57
N HIS A 180 -8.16 9.31 6.81
CA HIS A 180 -9.15 8.68 7.67
C HIS A 180 -9.09 9.21 9.10
N SER A 181 -10.25 9.42 9.71
CA SER A 181 -10.39 9.64 11.14
C SER A 181 -11.38 8.63 11.71
N ASN A 182 -11.02 7.94 12.80
CA ASN A 182 -12.01 7.12 13.51
C ASN A 182 -13.14 7.97 14.13
N LYS A 183 -12.96 9.29 14.23
CA LYS A 183 -13.96 10.24 14.71
C LYS A 183 -14.57 11.03 13.55
N GLY A 184 -14.22 12.32 13.42
CA GLY A 184 -14.76 13.22 12.41
C GLY A 184 -13.67 14.07 11.78
N VAL A 185 -13.97 14.59 10.59
CA VAL A 185 -13.05 15.41 9.78
C VAL A 185 -13.73 16.71 9.37
N GLU A 186 -13.09 17.83 9.70
CA GLU A 186 -13.41 19.14 9.13
C GLU A 186 -12.41 19.51 8.04
N ILE A 187 -12.90 20.10 6.95
CA ILE A 187 -12.11 20.36 5.76
C ILE A 187 -12.27 21.83 5.34
N ASP A 188 -11.17 22.56 5.21
CA ASP A 188 -11.18 23.95 4.72
C ASP A 188 -10.76 24.08 3.24
N THR A 189 -10.28 22.99 2.66
CA THR A 189 -9.64 22.95 1.35
C THR A 189 -10.58 22.37 0.30
N ALA A 190 -10.71 23.04 -0.85
CA ALA A 190 -11.69 22.66 -1.88
C ALA A 190 -11.16 21.65 -2.91
N GLU A 191 -9.84 21.52 -3.06
CA GLU A 191 -9.22 20.57 -3.99
C GLU A 191 -8.72 19.33 -3.24
N ILE A 192 -9.47 18.23 -3.36
CA ILE A 192 -9.13 16.91 -2.80
C ILE A 192 -9.04 15.90 -3.94
N ASN A 193 -7.97 15.11 -3.94
CA ASN A 193 -7.67 14.16 -5.01
C ASN A 193 -7.87 12.68 -4.60
N ASP A 194 -8.25 12.39 -3.35
CA ASP A 194 -8.45 11.03 -2.85
C ASP A 194 -9.52 10.99 -1.74
N LEU A 195 -9.91 9.80 -1.30
CA LEU A 195 -10.95 9.58 -0.30
C LEU A 195 -10.61 10.23 1.05
N ILE A 196 -11.58 10.99 1.58
CA ILE A 196 -11.57 11.46 2.97
C ILE A 196 -12.68 10.74 3.71
N THR A 197 -12.32 10.00 4.74
CA THR A 197 -13.24 9.10 5.41
C THR A 197 -13.27 9.29 6.91
N CYS A 198 -14.40 8.98 7.53
CA CYS A 198 -14.44 8.83 8.97
C CYS A 198 -15.45 7.78 9.43
N SER A 199 -15.24 7.25 10.63
CA SER A 199 -16.10 6.18 11.16
C SER A 199 -17.36 6.71 11.85
N GLN A 200 -17.34 7.95 12.36
CA GLN A 200 -18.54 8.56 12.92
C GLN A 200 -19.44 9.12 11.83
N ARG A 201 -20.73 8.82 11.92
CA ARG A 201 -21.73 9.41 11.03
C ARG A 201 -22.00 10.88 11.33
N TRP A 202 -21.91 11.28 12.60
CA TRP A 202 -22.29 12.61 13.08
C TRP A 202 -21.23 13.21 13.99
N TYR A 203 -20.94 14.50 13.78
CA TYR A 203 -20.19 15.34 14.70
C TYR A 203 -21.11 16.44 15.24
N GLY A 204 -21.68 16.21 16.42
CA GLY A 204 -22.75 17.07 16.96
C GLY A 204 -23.97 17.07 16.02
N SER A 205 -24.28 18.23 15.43
CA SER A 205 -25.36 18.39 14.44
C SER A 205 -24.88 18.33 12.97
N ARG A 206 -23.58 18.08 12.75
CA ARG A 206 -22.95 18.03 11.42
C ARG A 206 -22.69 16.59 10.99
N ASP A 207 -22.54 16.38 9.69
CA ASP A 207 -22.04 15.11 9.15
C ASP A 207 -20.64 14.79 9.70
N GLY A 208 -20.25 13.51 9.69
CA GLY A 208 -18.93 13.08 10.18
C GLY A 208 -17.76 13.70 9.43
N VAL A 209 -17.90 13.84 8.10
CA VAL A 209 -17.01 14.67 7.27
C VAL A 209 -17.78 15.91 6.85
N PHE A 210 -17.32 17.09 7.25
CA PHE A 210 -18.01 18.35 6.98
C PHE A 210 -17.07 19.49 6.63
N SER A 211 -17.67 20.59 6.16
CA SER A 211 -16.98 21.84 5.90
C SER A 211 -17.97 23.00 5.94
N ASP A 212 -17.54 24.11 6.56
CA ASP A 212 -18.25 25.39 6.55
C ASP A 212 -17.86 26.28 5.36
N VAL A 213 -16.73 26.01 4.72
CA VAL A 213 -16.14 26.89 3.69
C VAL A 213 -16.16 26.29 2.27
N VAL A 214 -16.09 24.96 2.14
CA VAL A 214 -16.14 24.29 0.83
C VAL A 214 -17.60 24.30 0.34
N PRO A 215 -17.92 24.81 -0.86
CA PRO A 215 -19.28 24.86 -1.37
C PRO A 215 -19.96 23.49 -1.44
N LYS A 216 -21.28 23.42 -1.23
CA LYS A 216 -22.06 22.17 -1.25
C LYS A 216 -22.04 21.44 -2.61
N ASN A 217 -21.86 22.19 -3.71
CA ASN A 217 -21.79 21.68 -5.07
C ASN A 217 -20.36 21.38 -5.55
N ASN A 218 -19.36 21.44 -4.66
CA ASN A 218 -17.99 21.12 -5.02
C ASN A 218 -17.83 19.60 -5.25
N VAL A 219 -17.19 19.23 -6.36
CA VAL A 219 -16.98 17.82 -6.79
C VAL A 219 -16.17 16.99 -5.80
N SER A 220 -15.24 17.59 -5.06
CA SER A 220 -14.44 16.89 -4.05
C SER A 220 -15.29 16.33 -2.91
N ARG A 221 -16.51 16.83 -2.70
CA ARG A 221 -17.45 16.25 -1.72
C ARG A 221 -17.88 14.82 -2.07
N GLU A 222 -17.75 14.39 -3.33
CA GLU A 222 -18.00 12.99 -3.73
C GLU A 222 -17.00 12.01 -3.10
N LEU A 223 -15.82 12.50 -2.71
CA LEU A 223 -14.76 11.72 -2.07
C LEU A 223 -14.94 11.61 -0.55
N TRP A 224 -15.96 12.26 0.03
CA TRP A 224 -16.20 12.27 1.47
C TRP A 224 -17.09 11.09 1.85
N LYS A 225 -16.59 10.15 2.67
CA LYS A 225 -17.34 8.96 3.10
C LYS A 225 -17.36 8.82 4.61
N TYR A 226 -18.56 8.79 5.19
CA TYR A 226 -18.76 8.74 6.65
C TYR A 226 -19.90 7.81 7.08
N ILE A 227 -20.43 7.01 6.14
CA ILE A 227 -21.50 6.05 6.40
C ILE A 227 -20.93 4.65 6.19
N GLY A 228 -21.02 3.80 7.21
CA GLY A 228 -20.59 2.40 7.13
C GLY A 228 -19.07 2.20 7.02
N VAL A 229 -18.28 3.22 7.32
CA VAL A 229 -16.81 3.11 7.33
C VAL A 229 -16.38 2.59 8.73
N PRO A 230 -15.69 1.45 8.83
CA PRO A 230 -15.23 0.93 10.11
C PRO A 230 -14.11 1.79 10.71
N GLU A 231 -13.90 1.67 12.03
CA GLU A 231 -12.73 2.23 12.71
C GLU A 231 -11.47 1.42 12.41
N ILE A 232 -10.32 2.10 12.36
CA ILE A 232 -9.00 1.51 12.22
C ILE A 232 -8.34 1.42 13.61
N PRO A 233 -8.22 0.21 14.19
CA PRO A 233 -7.76 0.07 15.58
C PRO A 233 -6.23 0.14 15.71
N PHE A 234 -5.72 1.23 16.30
CA PHE A 234 -4.29 1.39 16.64
C PHE A 234 -3.78 0.35 17.66
N ALA A 235 -4.67 -0.26 18.45
CA ALA A 235 -4.30 -1.29 19.41
C ALA A 235 -3.61 -2.51 18.76
N LYS A 236 -3.88 -2.79 17.48
CA LYS A 236 -3.26 -3.89 16.72
C LYS A 236 -1.74 -3.78 16.63
N VAL A 237 -1.20 -2.55 16.60
CA VAL A 237 0.25 -2.28 16.56
C VAL A 237 1.01 -2.90 17.75
N THR A 238 0.32 -3.24 18.85
CA THR A 238 0.92 -3.93 20.01
C THR A 238 1.46 -5.30 19.63
N GLN A 239 0.73 -6.02 18.77
CA GLN A 239 1.17 -7.33 18.29
C GLN A 239 2.30 -7.18 17.27
N ASP A 240 2.24 -6.15 16.42
CA ASP A 240 3.29 -5.86 15.45
C ASP A 240 4.64 -5.60 16.15
N PHE A 241 4.65 -4.95 17.32
CA PHE A 241 5.89 -4.81 18.11
C PHE A 241 6.50 -6.13 18.57
N VAL A 242 5.70 -7.18 18.79
CA VAL A 242 6.20 -8.52 19.14
C VAL A 242 6.92 -9.14 17.95
N GLU A 243 6.35 -9.00 16.76
CA GLU A 243 6.95 -9.48 15.52
C GLU A 243 8.21 -8.69 15.16
N LEU A 244 8.17 -7.36 15.22
CA LEU A 244 9.32 -6.52 14.92
C LEU A 244 10.50 -6.79 15.88
N ASN A 245 10.22 -7.04 17.16
CA ASN A 245 11.24 -7.45 18.13
C ASN A 245 11.83 -8.83 17.81
N SER A 246 11.01 -9.81 17.38
CA SER A 246 11.51 -11.14 17.02
C SER A 246 12.39 -11.08 15.77
N LEU A 247 11.97 -10.32 14.75
CA LEU A 247 12.72 -10.06 13.51
C LEU A 247 14.08 -9.41 13.78
N ALA A 248 14.13 -8.42 14.67
CA ALA A 248 15.38 -7.75 15.04
C ALA A 248 16.32 -8.64 15.88
N THR A 249 15.79 -9.60 16.65
CA THR A 249 16.61 -10.48 17.49
C THR A 249 17.46 -11.45 16.67
N VAL A 250 17.04 -11.79 15.46
CA VAL A 250 17.76 -12.70 14.55
C VAL A 250 18.94 -12.00 13.85
N SER A 251 18.97 -10.66 13.83
CA SER A 251 19.86 -9.86 12.98
C SER A 251 20.79 -8.93 13.79
N GLY A 252 21.96 -9.41 14.23
CA GLY A 252 23.07 -8.53 14.66
C GLY A 252 22.70 -7.35 15.59
N VAL A 253 23.20 -6.13 15.29
CA VAL A 253 23.01 -4.91 16.11
C VAL A 253 21.71 -4.17 15.74
N THR A 254 20.59 -4.89 15.69
CA THR A 254 19.29 -4.33 15.29
C THR A 254 18.24 -4.40 16.38
N ASN A 255 18.44 -5.22 17.43
CA ASN A 255 17.66 -5.17 18.66
C ASN A 255 18.41 -4.37 19.74
N LEU A 256 18.07 -3.09 19.87
CA LEU A 256 18.73 -2.17 20.79
C LEU A 256 18.03 -2.23 22.17
N PRO A 257 18.75 -2.65 23.24
CA PRO A 257 18.13 -2.90 24.55
C PRO A 257 17.83 -1.59 25.31
N TYR A 258 17.03 -1.70 26.36
CA TYR A 258 16.79 -0.61 27.31
C TYR A 258 18.09 -0.02 27.86
N VAL A 259 18.19 1.32 27.92
CA VAL A 259 19.35 2.04 28.46
C VAL A 259 19.03 2.54 29.86
N THR A 260 19.83 2.18 30.85
CA THR A 260 19.67 2.72 32.21
C THR A 260 19.94 4.23 32.20
N PRO A 261 19.02 5.07 32.70
CA PRO A 261 19.20 6.51 32.73
C PRO A 261 20.40 6.92 33.59
N SER A 262 21.05 8.01 33.18
CA SER A 262 22.05 8.68 34.01
C SER A 262 21.37 9.33 35.22
N PRO A 263 21.97 9.34 36.42
CA PRO A 263 21.42 10.06 37.58
C PRO A 263 21.19 11.55 37.33
N SER A 264 21.88 12.12 36.33
CA SER A 264 21.83 13.55 35.97
C SER A 264 20.86 13.89 34.83
N SER A 265 20.23 12.88 34.18
CA SER A 265 19.23 13.12 33.14
C SER A 265 18.21 11.99 33.06
N ALA A 266 16.92 12.37 33.01
CA ALA A 266 15.85 11.41 32.79
C ALA A 266 15.75 10.95 31.32
N ALA A 267 16.39 11.64 30.38
CA ALA A 267 16.41 11.26 28.97
C ALA A 267 17.47 10.18 28.73
N HIS A 268 17.03 9.05 28.19
CA HIS A 268 17.83 7.87 27.90
C HIS A 268 17.23 7.13 26.72
N GLY A 269 18.06 6.30 26.10
CA GLY A 269 17.70 5.53 24.92
C GLY A 269 18.83 5.57 23.89
N TRP A 270 18.46 5.52 22.62
CA TRP A 270 19.41 5.39 21.53
C TRP A 270 19.34 6.55 20.56
N TYR A 271 20.47 6.92 19.98
CA TYR A 271 20.56 7.84 18.88
C TYR A 271 20.99 7.06 17.64
N ILE A 272 20.18 7.11 16.58
CA ILE A 272 20.44 6.46 15.28
C ILE A 272 20.67 7.55 14.23
N LYS A 273 21.81 7.47 13.54
CA LYS A 273 22.14 8.34 12.41
C LYS A 273 22.32 7.53 11.15
N ILE A 274 21.48 7.78 10.15
CA ILE A 274 21.46 7.04 8.88
C ILE A 274 22.25 7.83 7.82
N VAL A 275 23.07 7.15 7.03
CA VAL A 275 23.85 7.73 5.94
C VAL A 275 23.90 6.71 4.80
N GLY A 276 23.24 6.98 3.67
CA GLY A 276 23.15 5.99 2.59
C GLY A 276 22.36 4.76 3.05
N SER A 277 22.93 3.59 2.75
CA SER A 277 22.44 2.27 3.15
C SER A 277 22.99 1.76 4.48
N ARG A 278 23.52 2.67 5.32
CA ARG A 278 24.20 2.37 6.58
C ARG A 278 23.72 3.25 7.72
N TYR A 279 23.93 2.80 8.95
CA TYR A 279 23.59 3.56 10.15
C TYR A 279 24.65 3.49 11.25
N TYR A 280 24.66 4.51 12.10
CA TYR A 280 25.45 4.60 13.32
C TYR A 280 24.52 4.66 14.54
N ILE A 281 25.00 4.18 15.68
CA ILE A 281 24.26 4.22 16.94
C ILE A 281 25.08 4.84 18.07
N ALA A 282 24.43 5.54 18.99
CA ALA A 282 25.03 5.96 20.26
C ALA A 282 23.99 5.88 21.38
N LYS A 283 24.44 5.73 22.63
CA LYS A 283 23.53 5.88 23.77
C LYS A 283 23.31 7.37 24.05
N VAL A 284 22.06 7.74 24.31
CA VAL A 284 21.73 9.10 24.75
C VAL A 284 22.10 9.25 26.23
N LYS A 285 22.82 10.33 26.55
CA LYS A 285 23.23 10.70 27.90
C LYS A 285 22.33 11.76 28.53
N GLY A 286 21.68 12.56 27.69
CA GLY A 286 20.72 13.55 28.13
C GLY A 286 20.20 14.42 27.00
N GLU A 287 18.98 14.91 27.19
CA GLU A 287 18.27 15.84 26.33
C GLU A 287 17.85 17.05 27.18
N ARG A 288 17.92 18.24 26.59
CA ARG A 288 17.35 19.46 27.16
C ARG A 288 16.58 20.19 26.08
N GLU A 289 15.31 20.48 26.33
CA GLU A 289 14.47 21.33 25.48
C GLU A 289 14.14 22.60 26.27
N GLU A 290 14.58 23.77 25.78
CA GLU A 290 14.35 25.07 26.44
C GLU A 290 14.46 26.21 25.44
N TRP A 291 13.51 27.15 25.46
CA TRP A 291 13.60 28.37 24.68
C TRP A 291 14.72 29.30 25.21
N ASN A 292 15.51 29.88 24.30
CA ASN A 292 16.66 30.75 24.59
C ASN A 292 17.91 30.08 25.20
N TYR A 293 18.32 28.91 24.69
CA TYR A 293 19.67 28.41 24.95
C TYR A 293 20.73 29.45 24.49
N SER A 294 21.65 29.80 25.39
CA SER A 294 22.49 31.01 25.36
C SER A 294 23.62 31.05 24.32
N SER A 295 23.66 30.12 23.36
CA SER A 295 24.79 29.95 22.42
C SER A 295 24.67 30.73 21.10
N GLY A 296 23.88 31.81 21.06
CA GLY A 296 23.81 32.72 19.89
C GLY A 296 22.91 32.25 18.75
N LEU A 297 22.44 31.00 18.78
CA LEU A 297 21.34 30.51 17.95
C LEU A 297 20.27 30.04 18.93
N LYS A 298 19.10 30.72 18.98
CA LYS A 298 17.96 30.38 19.85
C LYS A 298 17.34 29.03 19.43
N ARG A 299 18.12 27.95 19.55
CA ARG A 299 17.90 26.62 19.00
C ARG A 299 17.18 25.70 19.96
N GLY A 300 16.41 26.21 20.92
CA GLY A 300 15.45 25.40 21.65
C GLY A 300 15.99 24.23 22.50
N GLY A 301 17.31 24.09 22.70
CA GLY A 301 17.88 22.97 23.47
C GLY A 301 19.10 22.29 22.85
N TYR A 302 19.39 21.06 23.31
CA TYR A 302 20.44 20.17 22.79
C TYR A 302 20.20 18.69 23.13
N LEU A 303 20.90 17.82 22.40
CA LEU A 303 21.02 16.38 22.68
C LEU A 303 22.48 16.03 22.97
N THR A 304 22.73 15.20 23.98
CA THR A 304 24.07 14.65 24.29
C THR A 304 24.03 13.13 24.24
N TYR A 305 25.09 12.55 23.67
CA TYR A 305 25.19 11.10 23.44
C TYR A 305 26.65 10.64 23.50
N ASP A 306 26.85 9.33 23.50
CA ASP A 306 28.19 8.71 23.48
C ASP A 306 28.94 9.04 22.19
N THR A 307 30.19 9.50 22.34
CA THR A 307 31.07 9.86 21.24
C THR A 307 32.38 9.06 21.33
N PRO A 308 32.88 8.46 20.23
CA PRO A 308 32.25 8.43 18.90
C PRO A 308 31.00 7.54 18.86
N MET A 309 30.11 7.79 17.89
CA MET A 309 29.03 6.85 17.58
C MET A 309 29.62 5.53 17.09
N LYS A 310 28.94 4.41 17.37
CA LYS A 310 29.33 3.07 16.91
C LYS A 310 28.76 2.81 15.53
N GLY A 311 29.52 2.15 14.66
CA GLY A 311 29.16 1.86 13.27
C GLY A 311 30.28 2.21 12.28
N PRO A 312 29.99 2.23 10.97
CA PRO A 312 28.67 2.01 10.38
C PRO A 312 28.23 0.54 10.43
N TYR A 313 26.94 0.31 10.51
CA TYR A 313 26.28 -0.98 10.34
C TYR A 313 25.48 -0.95 9.03
N ASP A 314 25.48 -2.04 8.28
CA ASP A 314 24.62 -2.19 7.09
C ASP A 314 23.17 -2.37 7.53
N PHE A 315 22.21 -1.95 6.70
CA PHE A 315 20.80 -2.25 6.96
C PHE A 315 20.56 -3.75 7.10
N PRO A 316 19.72 -4.19 8.05
CA PRO A 316 19.37 -5.59 8.15
C PRO A 316 18.64 -6.09 6.92
N VAL A 317 18.81 -7.38 6.60
CA VAL A 317 18.19 -8.01 5.42
C VAL A 317 16.66 -7.96 5.49
N ASN A 318 16.08 -8.09 6.68
CA ASN A 318 14.64 -7.94 6.88
C ASN A 318 14.18 -6.47 7.01
N GLY A 319 15.11 -5.51 6.99
CA GLY A 319 14.81 -4.08 7.04
C GLY A 319 14.23 -3.60 8.38
N VAL A 320 14.44 -4.30 9.50
CA VAL A 320 13.89 -3.91 10.81
C VAL A 320 14.98 -3.60 11.83
N ILE A 321 14.91 -2.41 12.44
CA ILE A 321 15.61 -2.08 13.69
C ILE A 321 14.56 -1.90 14.78
N PHE A 322 14.69 -2.66 15.86
CA PHE A 322 13.84 -2.56 17.03
C PHE A 322 14.61 -1.93 18.20
N VAL A 323 13.99 -0.94 18.85
CA VAL A 323 14.54 -0.24 20.00
C VAL A 323 13.62 -0.45 21.20
N ASN A 324 14.10 -1.16 22.22
CA ASN A 324 13.39 -1.40 23.47
C ASN A 324 13.43 -0.18 24.43
N ASP A 325 13.48 1.02 23.84
CA ASP A 325 13.61 2.31 24.51
C ASP A 325 13.24 3.43 23.55
N SER A 326 13.25 4.68 24.03
CA SER A 326 13.10 5.84 23.14
C SER A 326 14.31 5.99 22.21
N VAL A 327 14.07 6.53 21.02
CA VAL A 327 15.10 6.70 20.00
C VAL A 327 15.07 8.08 19.39
N TRP A 328 16.24 8.66 19.17
CA TRP A 328 16.45 9.88 18.41
C TRP A 328 16.98 9.47 17.04
N VAL A 329 16.44 10.04 15.96
CA VAL A 329 16.75 9.62 14.60
C VAL A 329 17.00 10.82 13.69
N GLU A 330 18.03 10.73 12.87
CA GLU A 330 18.26 11.59 11.70
C GLU A 330 18.87 10.77 10.56
N GLY A 331 18.77 11.27 9.33
CA GLY A 331 19.28 10.56 8.18
C GLY A 331 19.29 11.39 6.91
N LYS A 332 20.33 11.21 6.10
CA LYS A 332 20.43 11.88 4.81
C LYS A 332 20.81 10.90 3.71
N ASP A 333 20.26 11.15 2.52
CA ASP A 333 20.54 10.39 1.31
C ASP A 333 20.32 8.89 1.56
N ILE A 334 19.20 8.56 2.22
CA ILE A 334 18.86 7.21 2.66
C ILE A 334 18.63 6.33 1.43
N ASP A 335 19.37 5.23 1.35
CA ASP A 335 19.35 4.31 0.20
C ASP A 335 18.98 2.91 0.67
N GLY A 336 17.77 2.48 0.33
CA GLY A 336 17.18 1.21 0.74
C GLY A 336 15.95 1.35 1.65
N ARG A 337 15.47 0.21 2.14
CA ARG A 337 14.19 0.10 2.85
C ARG A 337 14.43 -0.27 4.31
N LEU A 338 13.90 0.52 5.24
CA LEU A 338 14.16 0.36 6.67
C LEU A 338 12.98 0.83 7.52
N THR A 339 12.61 0.01 8.50
CA THR A 339 11.63 0.33 9.54
C THR A 339 12.34 0.38 10.89
N ILE A 340 12.20 1.50 11.59
CA ILE A 340 12.66 1.69 12.97
C ILE A 340 11.44 1.69 13.88
N ALA A 341 11.39 0.70 14.78
CA ALA A 341 10.32 0.55 15.74
C ALA A 341 10.83 0.80 17.16
N ALA A 342 10.16 1.66 17.92
CA ALA A 342 10.50 1.96 19.31
C ALA A 342 9.35 1.59 20.23
N SER A 343 9.55 0.58 21.08
CA SER A 343 8.55 0.14 22.04
C SER A 343 9.19 -0.30 23.35
N GLY A 344 8.67 0.22 24.45
CA GLY A 344 9.07 -0.17 25.80
C GLY A 344 8.32 -1.39 26.33
N GLN A 345 7.56 -2.10 25.49
CA GLN A 345 6.79 -3.28 25.89
C GLN A 345 7.65 -4.40 26.50
N PHE A 346 8.93 -4.47 26.11
CA PHE A 346 9.87 -5.48 26.59
C PHE A 346 10.85 -4.92 27.61
N ASN A 347 10.63 -3.69 28.10
CA ASN A 347 11.46 -3.11 29.16
C ASN A 347 10.85 -3.45 30.52
N ASN A 348 11.71 -3.66 31.52
CA ASN A 348 11.27 -4.00 32.89
C ASN A 348 10.71 -2.78 33.66
N ASN A 349 10.73 -1.59 33.06
CA ASN A 349 10.42 -0.33 33.72
C ASN A 349 9.01 0.20 33.37
N GLY A 350 8.27 -0.47 32.48
CA GLY A 350 6.91 -0.10 32.09
C GLY A 350 6.79 1.27 31.39
N LYS A 351 7.92 1.86 30.96
CA LYS A 351 7.92 3.16 30.27
C LYS A 351 7.64 2.97 28.80
N THR A 352 6.69 3.73 28.25
CA THR A 352 6.43 3.73 26.82
C THR A 352 7.54 4.46 26.06
N ALA A 353 7.93 3.92 24.91
CA ALA A 353 8.98 4.49 24.07
C ALA A 353 8.42 5.44 23.01
N SER A 354 9.19 6.47 22.69
CA SER A 354 8.87 7.46 21.65
C SER A 354 10.01 7.58 20.65
N ILE A 355 9.71 8.04 19.43
CA ILE A 355 10.70 8.40 18.42
C ILE A 355 10.82 9.92 18.39
N SER A 356 12.06 10.43 18.41
CA SER A 356 12.37 11.85 18.27
C SER A 356 13.13 12.08 16.97
N ILE A 357 12.53 12.79 16.02
CA ILE A 357 13.19 13.11 14.74
C ILE A 357 14.02 14.38 14.96
N VAL A 358 15.34 14.22 15.04
CA VAL A 358 16.26 15.30 15.44
C VAL A 358 16.86 16.06 14.29
N GLY A 359 16.80 15.53 13.07
CA GLY A 359 17.35 16.13 11.87
C GLY A 359 16.49 15.75 10.66
N ASP A 360 16.96 16.10 9.47
CA ASP A 360 16.28 15.66 8.25
C ASP A 360 16.24 14.12 8.18
N LEU A 361 15.23 13.59 7.49
CA LEU A 361 15.16 12.23 6.98
C LEU A 361 14.85 12.36 5.51
N THR A 362 15.82 12.07 4.64
CA THR A 362 15.68 12.30 3.19
C THR A 362 16.07 11.08 2.39
N TYR A 363 15.24 10.71 1.42
CA TYR A 363 15.53 9.62 0.50
C TYR A 363 16.64 10.00 -0.47
N ALA A 364 17.44 9.01 -0.89
CA ALA A 364 18.37 9.16 -2.00
C ALA A 364 17.60 9.29 -3.33
N GLU A 365 16.54 8.50 -3.51
CA GLU A 365 15.71 8.46 -4.72
C GLU A 365 14.21 8.39 -4.39
N TYR A 366 13.38 8.93 -5.29
CA TYR A 366 11.92 9.00 -5.15
C TYR A 366 11.22 8.15 -6.22
N ASP A 367 11.72 6.94 -6.46
CA ASP A 367 11.27 6.00 -7.51
C ASP A 367 10.66 4.69 -6.94
N GLY A 368 10.50 4.62 -5.62
CA GLY A 368 9.95 3.47 -4.90
C GLY A 368 10.99 2.47 -4.39
N THR A 369 12.28 2.66 -4.69
CA THR A 369 13.37 1.81 -4.19
C THR A 369 13.71 2.07 -2.71
N VAL A 370 13.42 3.28 -2.22
CA VAL A 370 13.66 3.73 -0.84
C VAL A 370 12.34 3.79 -0.06
N ALA A 371 12.33 3.30 1.17
CA ALA A 371 11.17 3.42 2.05
C ALA A 371 11.60 3.45 3.53
N MET A 372 11.20 4.50 4.25
CA MET A 372 11.44 4.63 5.69
C MET A 372 10.15 4.48 6.49
N GLY A 373 10.16 3.60 7.49
CA GLY A 373 9.09 3.42 8.47
C GLY A 373 9.54 3.84 9.86
N LEU A 374 8.73 4.63 10.56
CA LEU A 374 8.91 4.99 11.97
C LEU A 374 7.69 4.55 12.77
N ILE A 375 7.85 3.65 13.73
CA ILE A 375 6.75 3.11 14.52
C ILE A 375 7.05 3.31 16.01
N ALA A 376 6.36 4.26 16.64
CA ALA A 376 6.52 4.54 18.07
C ALA A 376 5.33 3.99 18.89
N GLN A 377 5.63 3.40 20.04
CA GLN A 377 4.60 2.97 20.98
C GLN A 377 3.82 4.16 21.56
N TYR A 378 4.45 5.31 21.75
CA TYR A 378 3.81 6.51 22.28
C TYR A 378 3.77 7.63 21.25
N ASP A 379 4.78 8.51 21.24
CA ASP A 379 4.82 9.69 20.37
C ASP A 379 5.89 9.58 19.29
N VAL A 380 5.67 10.29 18.19
CA VAL A 380 6.72 10.67 17.24
C VAL A 380 6.86 12.18 17.30
N LYS A 381 7.95 12.69 17.86
CA LYS A 381 8.12 14.12 18.09
C LYS A 381 9.27 14.72 17.30
N ILE A 382 9.15 15.98 16.93
CA ILE A 382 10.27 16.82 16.48
C ILE A 382 10.63 17.74 17.66
N PRO A 383 11.77 17.52 18.34
CA PRO A 383 12.16 18.33 19.49
C PRO A 383 12.34 19.82 19.14
N MET A 384 12.34 20.67 20.16
CA MET A 384 12.55 22.12 19.99
C MET A 384 13.89 22.48 19.32
N TYR A 385 14.91 21.65 19.51
CA TYR A 385 16.25 21.85 18.93
C TYR A 385 16.46 21.25 17.55
N ALA A 386 15.48 20.50 17.05
CA ALA A 386 15.52 19.94 15.71
C ALA A 386 15.14 21.00 14.65
N PRO A 387 15.70 20.96 13.44
CA PRO A 387 16.78 20.07 13.01
C PRO A 387 18.13 20.47 13.65
N MET A 388 18.81 19.49 14.24
CA MET A 388 20.07 19.66 14.95
C MET A 388 21.12 20.26 14.02
N GLU A 389 21.83 21.26 14.54
CA GLU A 389 22.96 21.91 13.89
C GLU A 389 22.69 22.61 12.54
N LYS A 390 21.47 22.51 11.98
CA LYS A 390 21.12 23.05 10.67
C LYS A 390 21.20 24.58 10.61
N ALA A 391 21.94 25.09 9.64
CA ALA A 391 22.12 26.52 9.43
C ALA A 391 20.78 27.21 9.09
N GLY A 392 20.67 28.49 9.45
CA GLY A 392 19.50 29.31 9.22
C GLY A 392 19.24 30.30 10.35
N THR A 393 18.17 31.05 10.21
CA THR A 393 17.71 32.11 11.10
C THR A 393 16.28 31.80 11.54
N MET A 394 16.03 31.92 12.84
CA MET A 394 14.68 31.80 13.39
C MET A 394 13.86 33.03 13.00
N GLY A 395 12.58 32.83 12.71
CA GLY A 395 11.66 33.89 12.36
C GLY A 395 11.31 34.79 13.55
N THR A 396 10.72 35.94 13.24
CA THR A 396 10.16 36.85 14.25
C THR A 396 8.64 36.91 14.22
N ARG A 397 8.00 36.62 13.08
CA ARG A 397 6.54 36.74 12.89
C ARG A 397 5.98 35.72 11.93
N TYR A 398 4.80 35.18 12.23
CA TYR A 398 4.15 34.14 11.44
C TYR A 398 3.79 34.59 10.01
N ASP A 399 3.41 35.84 9.83
CA ASP A 399 2.88 36.38 8.57
C ASP A 399 3.95 37.03 7.67
N THR A 400 4.92 37.70 8.29
CA THR A 400 5.81 38.66 7.60
C THR A 400 7.28 38.29 7.70
N ASN A 401 7.66 37.41 8.64
CA ASN A 401 9.05 37.03 8.87
C ASN A 401 9.13 35.62 9.47
N VAL A 402 8.77 34.63 8.64
CA VAL A 402 8.94 33.22 8.96
C VAL A 402 10.43 32.88 8.85
N GLY A 403 10.92 32.03 9.76
CA GLY A 403 12.31 31.56 9.74
C GLY A 403 12.66 30.78 8.47
N ASN A 404 13.93 30.47 8.29
CA ASN A 404 14.42 29.66 7.17
C ASN A 404 15.22 28.43 7.63
N VAL A 405 15.03 28.02 8.88
CA VAL A 405 15.46 26.71 9.36
C VAL A 405 14.38 25.71 8.96
N ASP A 406 14.55 25.13 7.78
CA ASP A 406 13.60 24.18 7.18
C ASP A 406 13.95 22.74 7.57
N MET A 407 13.00 21.82 7.51
CA MET A 407 13.20 20.41 7.81
C MET A 407 12.39 19.54 6.85
N ARG A 408 12.97 18.44 6.41
CA ARG A 408 12.30 17.44 5.56
C ARG A 408 12.34 16.07 6.22
N VAL A 409 11.19 15.41 6.25
CA VAL A 409 11.02 14.07 6.80
C VAL A 409 10.29 13.21 5.78
N ASP A 410 11.04 12.32 5.17
CA ASP A 410 10.57 11.31 4.23
C ASP A 410 10.39 10.00 5.00
N ALA A 411 9.15 9.69 5.40
CA ALA A 411 8.84 8.48 6.17
C ALA A 411 7.32 8.19 6.23
N ALA A 412 6.97 6.92 6.41
CA ALA A 412 5.69 6.52 6.99
C ALA A 412 5.81 6.49 8.51
N ILE A 413 4.89 7.16 9.21
CA ILE A 413 4.95 7.39 10.65
C ILE A 413 3.73 6.76 11.33
N ILE A 414 3.96 6.00 12.40
CA ILE A 414 2.93 5.54 13.33
C ILE A 414 3.27 5.99 14.76
N ALA A 415 2.33 6.67 15.42
CA ALA A 415 2.33 6.90 16.86
C ALA A 415 1.15 6.12 17.47
N GLN A 416 1.43 4.94 18.05
CA GLN A 416 0.38 3.99 18.45
C GLN A 416 -0.58 4.57 19.51
N LYS A 417 -0.03 5.19 20.56
CA LYS A 417 -0.79 5.66 21.72
C LYS A 417 -0.82 7.19 21.85
N GLY A 418 -0.04 7.87 21.04
CA GLY A 418 0.20 9.30 21.13
C GLY A 418 0.03 9.99 19.78
N LYS A 419 0.92 10.92 19.46
CA LYS A 419 0.83 11.76 18.26
C LYS A 419 2.16 12.07 17.60
N GLU A 420 2.05 12.47 16.34
CA GLU A 420 3.08 13.19 15.59
C GLU A 420 2.99 14.66 15.96
N TYR A 421 4.05 15.23 16.53
CA TYR A 421 4.03 16.65 16.84
C TYR A 421 5.38 17.32 16.87
N VAL A 422 5.35 18.64 16.73
CA VAL A 422 6.51 19.51 16.91
C VAL A 422 6.47 20.09 18.31
N ASN A 423 7.48 19.78 19.10
CA ASN A 423 7.57 20.28 20.47
C ASN A 423 7.82 21.79 20.46
N HIS A 424 7.09 22.51 21.31
CA HIS A 424 7.11 23.97 21.36
C HIS A 424 6.84 24.50 22.77
N GLU A 425 7.44 25.65 23.10
CA GLU A 425 7.15 26.40 24.33
C GLU A 425 6.12 27.51 24.02
N GLY A 426 4.91 27.08 23.64
CA GLY A 426 3.85 27.96 23.11
C GLY A 426 4.30 28.76 21.88
N SER A 427 3.69 29.93 21.65
CA SER A 427 4.02 30.83 20.53
C SER A 427 5.38 31.55 20.69
N TYR A 428 6.08 31.29 21.80
CA TYR A 428 7.44 31.77 22.04
C TYR A 428 8.50 30.72 21.77
N GLY A 429 8.13 29.47 21.46
CA GLY A 429 9.09 28.44 21.09
C GLY A 429 9.86 28.75 19.80
N PRO A 430 10.79 27.85 19.39
CA PRO A 430 11.57 28.00 18.17
C PRO A 430 10.71 28.27 16.93
N ARG A 431 11.03 29.36 16.23
CA ARG A 431 10.34 29.88 15.05
C ARG A 431 11.01 29.41 13.78
N ARG A 432 10.76 28.16 13.43
CA ARG A 432 11.36 27.50 12.26
C ARG A 432 10.62 27.87 10.98
N GLY A 433 11.20 27.48 9.86
CA GLY A 433 10.68 27.80 8.53
C GLY A 433 9.61 26.81 8.08
N HIS A 434 9.97 25.98 7.13
CA HIS A 434 9.10 25.01 6.46
C HIS A 434 9.37 23.58 6.95
N LEU A 435 8.31 22.83 7.25
CA LEU A 435 8.37 21.39 7.49
C LEU A 435 7.70 20.64 6.34
N THR A 436 8.48 19.87 5.60
CA THR A 436 7.97 18.94 4.58
C THR A 436 7.88 17.56 5.19
N LEU A 437 6.69 16.98 5.25
CA LEU A 437 6.50 15.55 5.48
C LEU A 437 6.13 14.89 4.14
N PHE A 438 6.96 13.96 3.69
CA PHE A 438 6.72 13.15 2.50
C PHE A 438 6.49 11.70 2.93
N GLY A 439 5.29 11.16 2.71
CA GLY A 439 4.89 9.83 3.15
C GLY A 439 3.54 9.82 3.86
N SER A 440 3.51 9.23 5.05
CA SER A 440 2.27 8.94 5.80
C SER A 440 2.40 9.34 7.27
N VAL A 441 1.31 9.86 7.84
CA VAL A 441 1.21 10.14 9.29
C VAL A 441 -0.01 9.45 9.88
N SER A 442 0.24 8.47 10.75
CA SER A 442 -0.79 7.72 11.46
C SER A 442 -0.65 7.91 12.98
N THR A 443 -1.63 8.48 13.65
CA THR A 443 -1.51 8.84 15.07
C THR A 443 -2.79 8.60 15.86
N LEU A 444 -2.69 8.20 17.13
CA LEU A 444 -3.89 8.08 17.97
C LEU A 444 -4.54 9.46 18.19
N LEU A 445 -3.74 10.47 18.51
CA LEU A 445 -4.22 11.82 18.79
C LEU A 445 -3.93 12.78 17.63
N THR A 446 -4.68 13.88 17.54
CA THR A 446 -4.51 14.87 16.47
C THR A 446 -3.07 15.42 16.43
N PRO A 447 -2.39 15.38 15.27
CA PRO A 447 -1.03 15.91 15.15
C PRO A 447 -1.03 17.44 15.12
N TYR A 448 0.10 18.04 15.51
CA TYR A 448 0.28 19.50 15.44
C TYR A 448 1.75 19.87 15.20
N ARG A 449 1.98 20.86 14.34
CA ARG A 449 3.34 21.24 13.90
C ARG A 449 3.70 22.69 14.16
N VAL A 450 2.68 23.48 14.49
CA VAL A 450 2.77 24.90 14.78
C VAL A 450 1.74 25.26 15.83
N THR A 451 2.12 26.20 16.68
CA THR A 451 1.18 26.95 17.51
C THR A 451 1.31 28.43 17.16
N VAL A 452 0.18 29.11 17.03
CA VAL A 452 0.13 30.52 16.68
C VAL A 452 -0.61 31.27 17.79
N SER A 453 -0.11 32.43 18.17
CA SER A 453 -0.74 33.28 19.18
C SER A 453 -2.10 33.80 18.72
N SER A 454 -2.95 34.18 19.66
CA SER A 454 -4.30 34.70 19.39
C SER A 454 -4.33 35.95 18.49
N ASN A 455 -3.24 36.73 18.45
CA ASN A 455 -3.10 37.90 17.58
C ASN A 455 -2.52 37.58 16.19
N ASN A 456 -2.30 36.29 15.89
CA ASN A 456 -1.75 35.76 14.64
C ASN A 456 -0.35 36.29 14.26
N ARG A 457 0.44 36.73 15.24
CA ARG A 457 1.78 37.32 15.01
C ARG A 457 2.92 36.42 15.45
N ASP A 458 2.83 35.86 16.65
CA ASP A 458 3.85 35.01 17.24
C ASP A 458 3.54 33.55 16.95
N TYR A 459 4.58 32.75 16.72
CA TYR A 459 4.41 31.32 16.52
C TYR A 459 5.56 30.53 17.15
N GLY A 460 5.32 29.25 17.40
CA GLY A 460 6.32 28.26 17.78
C GLY A 460 6.13 27.00 16.95
N GLY A 461 7.22 26.32 16.60
CA GLY A 461 7.19 25.21 15.64
C GLY A 461 7.63 25.67 14.25
N PHE A 462 7.02 25.12 13.20
CA PHE A 462 7.30 25.50 11.81
C PHE A 462 6.21 26.42 11.28
N GLY A 463 6.58 27.62 10.82
CA GLY A 463 5.61 28.61 10.35
C GLY A 463 4.90 28.20 9.06
N ARG A 464 5.44 27.21 8.35
CA ARG A 464 4.85 26.64 7.14
C ARG A 464 5.02 25.12 7.15
N GLY A 465 4.15 24.40 6.47
CA GLY A 465 4.34 22.97 6.28
C GLY A 465 3.55 22.39 5.13
N THR A 466 4.06 21.28 4.62
CA THR A 466 3.46 20.54 3.50
C THR A 466 3.38 19.07 3.89
N ASN A 467 2.23 18.45 3.60
CA ASN A 467 2.09 16.99 3.58
C ASN A 467 2.04 16.58 2.12
N GLU A 468 2.98 15.74 1.72
CA GLU A 468 3.01 15.12 0.40
C GLU A 468 2.92 13.61 0.61
N TYR A 469 1.98 12.96 -0.08
CA TYR A 469 1.88 11.51 -0.03
C TYR A 469 2.93 10.89 -0.96
N ASP A 470 3.62 9.86 -0.47
CA ASP A 470 4.48 9.01 -1.29
C ASP A 470 3.62 7.95 -2.00
N PRO A 471 3.40 8.05 -3.33
CA PRO A 471 2.53 7.11 -4.04
C PRO A 471 3.04 5.67 -4.01
N PHE A 472 4.34 5.45 -3.83
CA PHE A 472 4.91 4.11 -3.79
C PHE A 472 4.53 3.36 -2.51
N MET A 473 4.20 4.06 -1.42
CA MET A 473 3.72 3.44 -0.17
C MET A 473 2.39 2.70 -0.34
N LEU A 474 1.66 2.94 -1.44
CA LEU A 474 0.44 2.19 -1.77
C LEU A 474 0.75 0.73 -2.13
N TYR A 475 1.88 0.46 -2.78
CA TYR A 475 2.23 -0.89 -3.27
C TYR A 475 3.48 -1.45 -2.61
N SER A 476 4.26 -0.59 -1.96
CA SER A 476 5.57 -0.90 -1.38
C SER A 476 5.77 -0.13 -0.06
N PRO A 477 4.90 -0.35 0.94
CA PRO A 477 5.07 0.19 2.30
C PRO A 477 6.45 -0.19 2.89
N PRO A 478 6.98 0.54 3.89
CA PRO A 478 8.21 0.16 4.56
C PRO A 478 8.19 -1.30 5.05
N PRO A 479 9.36 -1.96 5.20
CA PRO A 479 9.43 -3.37 5.58
C PRO A 479 8.67 -3.64 6.88
N HIS A 480 7.80 -4.65 6.89
CA HIS A 480 6.99 -5.03 8.06
C HIS A 480 6.16 -3.89 8.68
N PHE A 481 5.75 -2.90 7.88
CA PHE A 481 4.90 -1.82 8.37
C PHE A 481 3.49 -2.34 8.69
N PRO A 482 2.88 -1.93 9.83
CA PRO A 482 1.56 -2.39 10.26
C PRO A 482 0.48 -2.32 9.16
N THR A 483 -0.40 -3.33 9.16
CA THR A 483 -1.50 -3.47 8.20
C THR A 483 -2.86 -3.22 8.83
N VAL A 484 -3.84 -2.85 8.00
CA VAL A 484 -5.23 -2.54 8.36
C VAL A 484 -6.18 -3.40 7.54
N GLY A 485 -7.34 -3.73 8.13
CA GLY A 485 -8.39 -4.47 7.42
C GLY A 485 -8.04 -5.93 7.09
N SER A 486 -8.65 -6.42 6.02
CA SER A 486 -8.61 -7.77 5.48
C SER A 486 -7.77 -7.85 4.21
N TYR A 487 -7.53 -9.07 3.71
CA TYR A 487 -6.82 -9.24 2.45
C TYR A 487 -7.70 -8.86 1.26
N GLN A 488 -7.09 -8.18 0.29
CA GLN A 488 -7.76 -7.75 -0.94
C GLN A 488 -6.84 -7.92 -2.13
N ILE A 489 -7.44 -8.05 -3.32
CA ILE A 489 -6.71 -8.06 -4.59
C ILE A 489 -6.28 -6.62 -4.88
N GLY A 490 -4.98 -6.36 -4.80
CA GLY A 490 -4.39 -5.05 -5.08
C GLY A 490 -4.16 -4.80 -6.57
N GLU A 491 -3.81 -5.85 -7.31
CA GLU A 491 -3.65 -5.83 -8.77
C GLU A 491 -4.11 -7.20 -9.31
N TRP A 492 -4.73 -7.18 -10.49
CA TRP A 492 -5.17 -8.37 -11.21
C TRP A 492 -4.84 -8.22 -12.69
N ARG A 493 -4.30 -9.28 -13.29
CA ARG A 493 -4.02 -9.37 -14.73
C ARG A 493 -4.34 -10.77 -15.24
N GLU A 494 -4.60 -10.84 -16.52
CA GLU A 494 -4.83 -12.07 -17.29
C GLU A 494 -3.69 -12.34 -18.27
#